data_AF-A0AB74M6S9-F1
#
_entry.id   AF-A0AB74M6S9-F1
#
_cell.length_a   1.000
_cell.length_b   1.000
_cell.length_c   1.000
_cell.angle_alpha   90.00
_cell.angle_beta   90.00
_cell.angle_gamma   90.00
#
_symmetry.space_group_name_H-M   'P 1'
#
loop_
_entity.id
_entity.type
_entity.pdbx_description
1 polymer ?
#
loop_
_entity_poly.entity_id
_entity_poly.type
_entity_poly.pdbx_seq_one_letter_code
_entity_poly.pdbx_strand_id
1 'polypeptide(L)' 'ILPEGFFWTDAENNDVPMTAEALMALSEAAEKAMFTKGMEIHVRQRTMKKEIEALDDAEAILAYKVGMADR' A
#
# COMPACT_ATOMS: atom_id res chain seq x y z
N ILE A 1 -6.00 22.60 -15.32
CA ILE A 1 -4.95 23.04 -16.26
C ILE A 1 -3.74 23.41 -15.44
N LEU A 2 -2.56 22.92 -15.80
CA LEU A 2 -1.31 23.24 -15.09
C LEU A 2 -0.78 24.61 -15.51
N PRO A 3 0.01 25.30 -14.66
CA PRO A 3 0.74 26.49 -15.06
C PRO A 3 1.65 26.23 -16.26
N GLU A 4 1.90 27.26 -17.07
CA GLU A 4 2.85 27.18 -18.18
C GLU A 4 4.25 26.85 -17.65
N GLY A 5 4.92 25.88 -18.29
CA GLY A 5 6.25 25.44 -17.90
C GLY A 5 6.30 24.66 -16.59
N PHE A 6 5.19 24.10 -16.10
CA PHE A 6 5.21 23.28 -14.88
C PHE A 6 6.06 22.00 -15.04
N PHE A 7 6.94 21.76 -14.06
CA PHE A 7 7.80 20.58 -13.98
C PHE A 7 7.91 20.10 -12.53
N TRP A 8 8.29 18.83 -12.34
CA TRP A 8 8.82 18.35 -11.07
C TRP A 8 10.35 18.32 -11.13
N THR A 9 11.01 18.23 -9.99
CA THR A 9 12.45 17.96 -9.93
C THR A 9 12.63 16.53 -9.44
N ASP A 10 13.33 15.70 -10.21
CA ASP A 10 13.62 14.32 -9.80
C ASP A 10 14.70 14.26 -8.69
N ALA A 11 15.03 13.05 -8.24
CA ALA A 11 16.01 12.85 -7.15
C ALA A 11 17.43 13.29 -7.54
N GLU A 12 17.70 13.40 -8.84
CA GLU A 12 18.96 13.77 -9.44
C GLU A 12 19.04 15.26 -9.78
N ASN A 13 18.01 16.04 -9.44
CA ASN A 13 17.85 17.47 -9.74
C ASN A 13 17.63 17.81 -11.22
N ASN A 14 17.03 16.92 -12.01
CA ASN A 14 16.59 17.24 -13.36
C ASN A 14 15.14 17.74 -13.37
N ASP A 15 14.89 18.77 -14.17
CA ASP A 15 13.53 19.27 -14.41
C ASP A 15 12.82 18.33 -15.39
N VAL A 16 11.78 17.65 -14.93
CA VAL A 16 10.97 16.77 -15.78
C VAL A 16 9.61 17.43 -16.02
N PRO A 17 9.29 17.79 -17.28
CA PRO A 17 8.01 18.42 -17.62
C PRO A 17 6.84 17.50 -17.30
N MET A 18 5.78 18.05 -16.69
CA MET A 18 4.60 17.28 -16.30
C MET A 18 3.36 17.77 -17.05
N THR A 19 2.55 16.83 -17.53
CA THR A 19 1.23 17.13 -18.11
C THR A 19 0.13 16.83 -17.11
N ALA A 20 -1.04 17.45 -17.29
CA ALA A 20 -2.19 17.18 -16.42
C ALA A 20 -2.61 15.70 -16.52
N GLU A 21 -2.55 15.13 -17.72
CA GLU A 21 -2.87 13.73 -18.00
C GLU A 21 -1.93 12.78 -17.28
N ALA A 22 -0.61 13.07 -17.27
CA ALA A 22 0.37 12.25 -16.57
C ALA A 22 0.14 12.26 -15.05
N LEU A 23 -0.19 13.42 -14.48
CA LEU A 23 -0.49 13.53 -13.04
C LEU A 23 -1.79 12.82 -12.67
N MET A 24 -2.83 12.90 -13.51
CA MET A 24 -4.07 12.15 -13.29
C MET A 24 -3.83 10.65 -13.34
N ALA A 25 -3.10 10.16 -14.35
CA ALA A 25 -2.74 8.74 -14.45
C ALA A 25 -1.91 8.25 -13.26
N LEU A 26 -0.99 9.08 -12.75
CA LEU A 26 -0.23 8.78 -11.54
C LEU A 26 -1.14 8.68 -10.30
N SER A 27 -2.09 9.60 -10.15
CA SER A 27 -3.07 9.56 -9.05
C SER A 27 -3.91 8.29 -9.10
N GLU A 28 -4.45 7.93 -10.26
CA GLU A 28 -5.23 6.70 -10.45
C GLU A 28 -4.41 5.45 -10.14
N ALA A 29 -3.15 5.41 -10.58
CA ALA A 29 -2.24 4.31 -10.28
C ALA A 29 -1.95 4.19 -8.77
N ALA A 30 -1.74 5.31 -8.09
CA ALA A 30 -1.52 5.35 -6.65
C ALA A 30 -2.78 4.90 -5.89
N GLU A 31 -3.97 5.38 -6.26
CA GLU A 31 -5.25 4.96 -5.68
C GLU A 31 -5.49 3.47 -5.83
N LYS A 32 -5.26 2.93 -7.04
CA LYS A 32 -5.38 1.50 -7.31
C LYS A 32 -4.39 0.70 -6.46
N ALA A 33 -3.13 1.13 -6.36
CA ALA A 33 -2.12 0.45 -5.56
C ALA A 33 -2.48 0.45 -4.06
N MET A 34 -2.96 1.58 -3.54
CA MET A 34 -3.45 1.69 -2.16
C MET A 34 -4.64 0.77 -1.91
N PHE A 35 -5.61 0.73 -2.83
CA PHE A 35 -6.76 -0.16 -2.72
C PHE A 35 -6.34 -1.63 -2.72
N THR A 36 -5.49 -2.05 -3.66
CA THR A 36 -5.00 -3.43 -3.75
C THR A 36 -4.28 -3.83 -2.46
N LYS A 37 -3.38 -2.99 -1.94
CA LYS A 37 -2.69 -3.28 -0.67
C LYS A 37 -3.63 -3.27 0.53
N GLY A 38 -4.62 -2.37 0.56
CA GLY A 38 -5.67 -2.37 1.56
C GLY A 38 -6.46 -3.68 1.58
N MET A 39 -6.78 -4.25 0.40
CA MET A 39 -7.45 -5.53 0.27
C MET A 39 -6.59 -6.71 0.75
N GLU A 40 -5.30 -6.73 0.40
CA GLU A 40 -4.36 -7.74 0.92
C GLU A 40 -4.29 -7.71 2.46
N ILE A 41 -4.19 -6.50 3.04
CA ILE A 41 -4.20 -6.29 4.49
C ILE A 41 -5.50 -6.79 5.10
N HIS A 42 -6.64 -6.41 4.52
CA HIS A 42 -7.95 -6.80 5.00
C HIS A 42 -8.12 -8.33 5.00
N VAL A 43 -7.71 -9.01 3.93
CA VAL A 43 -7.74 -10.47 3.84
C VAL A 43 -6.87 -11.09 4.92
N ARG A 44 -5.61 -10.65 5.07
CA ARG A 44 -4.71 -11.18 6.11
C ARG A 44 -5.26 -10.97 7.51
N GLN A 45 -5.81 -9.79 7.82
CA GLN A 45 -6.43 -9.51 9.11
C GLN A 45 -7.60 -10.46 9.42
N ARG A 46 -8.47 -10.74 8.45
CA ARG A 46 -9.56 -11.72 8.65
C ARG A 46 -9.03 -13.14 8.86
N THR A 47 -7.99 -13.53 8.13
CA THR A 47 -7.33 -14.82 8.33
C THR A 47 -6.71 -14.92 9.73
N MET A 48 -5.97 -13.89 10.17
CA MET A 48 -5.40 -13.82 11.52
C MET A 48 -6.47 -13.98 12.59
N LYS A 49 -7.61 -13.30 12.43
CA LYS A 49 -8.71 -13.38 13.38
C LYS A 49 -9.21 -14.82 13.55
N LYS A 50 -9.39 -15.54 12.44
CA LYS A 50 -9.82 -16.95 12.47
C LYS A 50 -8.75 -17.87 13.06
N GLU A 51 -7.48 -17.64 12.74
CA GLU A 51 -6.36 -18.41 13.28
C GLU A 51 -6.28 -18.25 14.80
N ILE A 52 -6.36 -17.02 15.30
CA ILE A 52 -6.35 -16.72 16.74
C ILE A 52 -7.58 -17.29 17.45
N GLU A 53 -8.77 -17.18 16.85
CA GLU A 53 -10.02 -17.76 17.40
C GLU A 53 -9.94 -19.29 17.55
N ALA A 54 -9.06 -19.97 16.80
CA ALA A 54 -8.87 -21.41 16.85
C ALA A 54 -7.82 -21.87 17.87
N LEU A 55 -7.08 -20.95 18.51
CA LEU A 55 -6.08 -21.28 19.53
C LEU A 55 -6.75 -21.46 20.89
N ASP A 56 -6.42 -22.53 21.61
CA ASP A 56 -7.03 -22.93 22.88
C ASP A 56 -6.06 -22.96 24.07
N ASP A 57 -4.77 -22.71 23.85
CA ASP A 57 -3.76 -22.63 24.89
C ASP A 57 -2.95 -21.31 24.87
N ALA A 58 -2.45 -20.91 26.04
CA ALA A 58 -1.77 -19.63 26.23
C ALA A 58 -0.38 -19.58 25.56
N GLU A 59 0.30 -20.71 25.41
CA GLU A 59 1.63 -20.76 24.79
C GLU A 59 1.51 -20.56 23.28
N ALA A 60 0.52 -21.18 22.64
CA ALA A 60 0.22 -20.99 21.22
C ALA A 60 -0.18 -19.54 20.91
N ILE A 61 -0.97 -18.90 21.78
CA ILE A 61 -1.31 -17.47 21.64
C ILE A 61 -0.05 -16.60 21.69
N LEU A 62 0.86 -16.86 22.63
CA LEU A 62 2.12 -16.10 22.75
C LEU A 62 3.08 -16.35 21.57
N ALA A 63 3.05 -17.55 20.99
CA ALA A 63 3.89 -17.91 19.86
C ALA A 63 3.37 -17.38 18.51
N TYR A 64 2.11 -16.95 18.43
CA TYR A 64 1.46 -16.56 17.19
C TYR A 64 2.15 -15.36 16.51
N LYS A 65 2.49 -15.51 15.23
CA LYS A 65 3.18 -14.47 14.44
C LYS A 65 2.19 -13.50 13.81
N VAL A 66 2.17 -12.28 14.33
CA VAL A 66 1.38 -11.16 13.79
C VAL A 66 2.08 -10.53 12.59
N GLY A 67 1.29 -10.15 11.59
CA GLY A 67 1.76 -9.43 10.41
C GLY A 67 1.48 -10.17 9.12
N MET A 68 2.09 -9.69 8.04
CA MET A 68 2.06 -10.40 6.76
C MET A 68 2.92 -11.66 6.85
N ALA A 69 2.48 -12.76 6.24
CA ALA A 69 3.33 -13.93 6.07
C ALA A 69 4.52 -13.51 5.20
N ASP A 70 5.71 -13.65 5.78
CA ASP A 70 7.04 -13.37 5.23
C ASP A 70 7.14 -12.19 4.25
N ARG A 71 7.59 -11.06 4.79
CA ARG A 71 8.50 -10.17 4.06
C ARG A 71 9.86 -10.23 4.74
#